data_AF-A0A1B8NWL9-F1
#
_entry.id   AF-A0A1B8NWL9-F1
#
_cell.length_a   1.000
_cell.length_b   1.000
_cell.length_c   1.000
_cell.angle_alpha   90.00
_cell.angle_beta   90.00
_cell.angle_gamma   90.00
#
_symmetry.space_group_name_H-M   'P 1'
#
loop_
_entity.id
_entity.type
_entity.pdbx_description
1 polymer ?
#
loop_
_entity_poly.entity_id
_entity_poly.type
_entity_poly.pdbx_seq_one_letter_code
_entity_poly.pdbx_strand_id
1 'polypeptide(L)'
;MIIKPLTPLLIAAFAFNFNNFVLITLLTGGSPDILGASTPAGTTDLLVSYTYRIAFQDAGQDFGLAAAIATLIFLLVMGLSLLNLRLSRVEV
;
A
#
# COMPACT_ATOMS: atom_id res chain seq x y z
N MET A 1 29.99 -11.56 -6.15
CA MET A 1 28.89 -10.70 -6.64
C MET A 1 27.71 -10.87 -5.71
N ILE A 2 27.51 -9.94 -4.75
CA ILE A 2 26.58 -10.10 -3.60
C ILE A 2 25.13 -9.75 -3.98
N ILE A 3 24.93 -9.07 -5.11
CA ILE A 3 23.62 -8.60 -5.57
C ILE A 3 22.67 -9.76 -5.92
N LYS A 4 23.16 -10.86 -6.50
CA LYS A 4 22.34 -12.00 -6.93
C LYS A 4 21.49 -12.62 -5.78
N PRO A 5 22.05 -12.91 -4.59
CA PRO A 5 21.25 -13.34 -3.44
C PRO A 5 20.48 -12.21 -2.74
N LEU A 6 20.87 -10.94 -2.91
CA LEU A 6 20.19 -9.80 -2.30
C LEU A 6 18.92 -9.37 -3.04
N THR A 7 18.85 -9.59 -4.35
CA THR A 7 17.68 -9.24 -5.18
C THR A 7 16.35 -9.76 -4.62
N PRO A 8 16.18 -11.06 -4.30
CA PRO A 8 14.93 -11.55 -3.70
C PRO A 8 14.62 -10.88 -2.35
N LEU A 9 15.64 -10.60 -1.54
CA LEU A 9 15.48 -9.98 -0.24
C LEU A 9 15.01 -8.52 -0.36
N LEU A 10 15.57 -7.76 -1.31
CA LEU A 10 15.17 -6.38 -1.59
C LEU A 10 13.74 -6.30 -2.12
N ILE A 11 13.37 -7.24 -2.99
CA ILE A 11 12.00 -7.37 -3.50
C ILE A 11 11.01 -7.63 -2.36
N ALA A 12 11.33 -8.56 -1.46
CA ALA A 12 10.50 -8.86 -0.29
C ALA A 12 10.37 -7.65 0.64
N ALA A 13 11.48 -6.94 0.91
CA ALA A 13 11.47 -5.73 1.72
C ALA A 13 10.64 -4.60 1.07
N PHE A 14 10.71 -4.44 -0.25
CA PHE A 14 9.86 -3.49 -0.98
C PHE A 14 8.38 -3.83 -0.84
N ALA A 15 7.99 -5.10 -1.07
CA ALA A 15 6.61 -5.54 -0.96
C ALA A 15 6.04 -5.35 0.45
N PHE A 16 6.86 -5.60 1.47
CA PHE A 16 6.52 -5.36 2.88
C PHE A 16 6.31 -3.86 3.16
N ASN A 17 7.25 -3.00 2.75
CA ASN A 17 7.16 -1.56 3.01
C ASN A 17 6.02 -0.89 2.22
N PHE A 18 5.71 -1.36 1.01
CA PHE A 18 4.62 -0.83 0.19
C PHE A 18 3.25 -0.94 0.88
N ASN A 19 3.06 -1.97 1.72
CA ASN A 19 1.80 -2.25 2.40
C ASN A 19 1.90 -2.06 3.93
N ASN A 20 2.84 -1.26 4.43
CA ASN A 20 3.11 -1.11 5.87
C ASN A 20 2.06 -0.23 6.57
N PHE A 21 0.82 -0.73 6.63
CA PHE A 21 -0.34 -0.07 7.18
C PHE A 21 -0.16 0.32 8.66
N VAL A 22 0.41 -0.59 9.46
CA VAL A 22 0.57 -0.40 10.91
C VAL A 22 1.50 0.77 11.20
N LEU A 23 2.62 0.87 10.48
CA LEU A 23 3.57 1.97 10.66
C LEU A 23 2.91 3.31 10.42
N ILE A 24 2.25 3.49 9.27
CA ILE A 24 1.65 4.78 8.92
C ILE A 24 0.51 5.14 9.88
N THR A 25 -0.41 4.20 10.12
CA THR A 25 -1.60 4.46 10.94
C THR A 25 -1.24 4.82 12.38
N LEU A 26 -0.23 4.16 12.95
CA LEU A 26 0.16 4.41 14.34
C LEU A 26 1.12 5.60 14.50
N LEU A 27 2.05 5.80 13.55
CA LEU A 27 3.09 6.83 13.69
C LEU A 27 2.58 8.22 13.29
N THR A 28 1.88 8.29 12.16
CA THR A 28 1.49 9.57 11.54
C THR A 28 -0.02 9.70 11.36
N GLY A 29 -0.73 8.56 11.37
CA GLY A 29 -2.12 8.52 10.93
C GLY A 29 -2.29 9.14 9.56
N GLY A 30 -1.30 9.04 8.66
CA GLY A 30 -1.26 9.64 7.32
C GLY A 30 -1.04 11.16 7.26
N SER A 31 -0.94 11.86 8.38
CA SER A 31 -0.77 13.32 8.43
C SER A 31 0.55 13.81 7.79
N PRO A 32 0.64 15.09 7.38
CA PRO A 32 -0.43 16.10 7.35
C PRO A 32 -1.48 15.83 6.27
N ASP A 33 -2.70 16.29 6.50
CA ASP A 33 -3.81 16.17 5.55
C ASP A 33 -3.59 17.03 4.30
N ILE A 34 -4.03 16.51 3.16
CA ILE A 34 -3.99 17.20 1.87
C ILE A 34 -5.21 18.12 1.78
N LEU A 35 -4.97 19.42 1.95
CA LEU A 35 -6.02 20.43 1.88
C LEU A 35 -6.66 20.47 0.47
N GLY A 36 -7.99 20.45 0.43
CA GLY A 36 -8.75 20.50 -0.83
C GLY A 36 -8.92 19.16 -1.54
N ALA A 37 -8.50 18.05 -0.94
CA ALA A 37 -8.81 16.72 -1.44
C ALA A 37 -10.33 16.45 -1.33
N SER A 38 -10.92 15.86 -2.37
CA SER A 38 -12.33 15.47 -2.39
C SER A 38 -12.68 14.35 -1.41
N THR A 39 -11.67 13.60 -1.00
CA THR A 39 -11.73 12.50 -0.04
C THR A 39 -10.63 12.71 1.01
N PRO A 40 -10.81 12.24 2.25
CA PRO A 40 -9.79 12.35 3.29
C PRO A 40 -8.50 11.67 2.83
N ALA A 41 -7.46 12.45 2.62
CA ALA A 41 -6.17 11.96 2.16
C ALA A 41 -5.05 12.66 2.92
N GLY A 42 -4.10 11.89 3.41
CA GLY A 42 -2.90 12.37 4.04
C GLY A 42 -1.69 12.33 3.11
N THR A 43 -0.73 13.23 3.31
CA THR A 43 0.52 13.29 2.52
C THR A 43 1.46 12.12 2.80
N THR A 44 1.34 11.47 3.96
CA THR A 44 2.12 10.28 4.32
C THR A 44 1.32 8.99 4.17
N ASP A 45 0.09 9.06 3.65
CA ASP A 45 -0.73 7.86 3.45
C ASP A 45 -0.13 6.94 2.39
N LEU A 46 -0.09 5.65 2.71
CA LEU A 46 0.05 4.59 1.73
C LEU A 46 -1.33 4.29 1.12
N LEU A 47 -1.36 3.67 -0.05
CA LEU A 47 -2.62 3.25 -0.69
C LEU A 47 -3.51 2.43 0.26
N VAL A 48 -2.89 1.58 1.09
CA VAL A 48 -3.61 0.79 2.10
C VAL A 48 -4.18 1.65 3.25
N SER A 49 -3.45 2.64 3.76
CA SER A 49 -3.92 3.49 4.85
C SER A 49 -4.95 4.53 4.38
N TYR A 50 -4.78 5.06 3.17
CA TYR A 50 -5.78 5.91 2.50
C TYR A 50 -7.12 5.20 2.35
N THR A 51 -7.12 3.96 1.86
CA THR A 51 -8.35 3.19 1.69
C THR A 51 -9.03 2.90 3.01
N TYR A 52 -8.25 2.56 4.05
CA TYR A 52 -8.76 2.37 5.40
C TYR A 52 -9.42 3.64 5.95
N ARG A 53 -8.80 4.81 5.70
CA ARG A 53 -9.34 6.12 6.13
C ARG A 53 -10.70 6.38 5.49
N ILE A 54 -10.84 6.17 4.18
CA ILE A 54 -12.13 6.32 3.47
C ILE A 54 -13.19 5.36 4.02
N ALA A 55 -12.79 4.15 4.40
CA ALA A 55 -13.70 3.12 4.90
C ALA A 55 -14.21 3.38 6.32
N PHE A 56 -13.36 3.90 7.20
CA PHE A 56 -13.62 3.83 8.65
C PHE A 56 -13.45 5.14 9.42
N GLN A 57 -12.70 6.13 8.92
CA GLN A 57 -12.34 7.31 9.72
C GLN A 57 -13.26 8.51 9.51
N ASP A 58 -14.06 8.55 8.45
CA ASP A 58 -14.95 9.68 8.18
C ASP A 58 -16.41 9.42 8.58
N ALA A 59 -17.13 10.48 8.97
CA ALA A 59 -18.49 10.40 9.52
C ALA A 59 -19.56 9.94 8.49
N GLY A 60 -19.18 9.77 7.21
CA GLY A 60 -19.96 9.12 6.17
C GLY A 60 -19.19 7.90 5.64
N GLN A 61 -19.26 6.77 6.34
CA GLN A 61 -18.57 5.53 5.98
C GLN A 61 -19.10 4.97 4.64
N ASP A 62 -18.45 5.33 3.53
CA ASP A 62 -18.78 4.82 2.20
C ASP A 62 -18.12 3.46 1.96
N PHE A 63 -18.64 2.42 2.63
CA PHE A 63 -18.13 1.06 2.53
C PHE A 63 -18.07 0.51 1.09
N GLY A 64 -19.02 0.92 0.24
CA GLY A 64 -19.04 0.53 -1.18
C GLY A 64 -17.89 1.13 -1.98
N LEU A 65 -17.62 2.42 -1.78
CA LEU A 65 -16.48 3.11 -2.39
C LEU A 65 -15.16 2.55 -1.86
N ALA A 66 -15.08 2.33 -0.55
CA ALA A 66 -13.91 1.72 0.09
C ALA A 66 -13.63 0.31 -0.45
N ALA A 67 -14.66 -0.54 -0.61
CA ALA A 67 -14.49 -1.88 -1.16
C ALA A 67 -14.04 -1.88 -2.62
N ALA A 68 -14.53 -0.93 -3.43
CA ALA A 68 -14.10 -0.76 -4.82
C ALA A 68 -12.63 -0.34 -4.90
N ILE A 69 -12.23 0.65 -4.10
CA ILE A 69 -10.84 1.13 -4.02
C ILE A 69 -9.91 0.01 -3.49
N ALA A 70 -10.33 -0.72 -2.45
CA ALA A 70 -9.59 -1.85 -1.90
C ALA A 70 -9.37 -2.95 -2.95
N THR A 71 -10.38 -3.26 -3.76
CA THR A 71 -10.28 -4.25 -4.83
C THR A 71 -9.29 -3.82 -5.92
N LEU A 72 -9.32 -2.54 -6.32
CA LEU A 72 -8.35 -1.99 -7.30
C LEU A 72 -6.91 -2.05 -6.78
N ILE A 73 -6.68 -1.64 -5.54
CA ILE A 73 -5.35 -1.69 -4.91
C ILE A 73 -4.89 -3.13 -4.76
N PHE A 74 -5.79 -4.04 -4.39
CA PHE A 74 -5.48 -5.46 -4.31
C PHE A 74 -5.00 -6.01 -5.67
N LEU A 75 -5.67 -5.68 -6.77
CA LEU A 75 -5.24 -6.11 -8.11
C LEU A 75 -3.87 -5.52 -8.49
N LEU A 76 -3.62 -4.25 -8.16
CA LEU A 76 -2.33 -3.59 -8.41
C LEU A 76 -1.20 -4.26 -7.61
N VAL A 77 -1.41 -4.45 -6.30
CA VAL A 77 -0.42 -5.09 -5.41
C VAL A 77 -0.21 -6.56 -5.80
N MET A 78 -1.28 -7.27 -6.13
CA MET A 78 -1.19 -8.64 -6.64
C MET A 78 -0.37 -8.71 -7.93
N GLY A 79 -0.61 -7.80 -8.87
CA GLY A 79 0.14 -7.71 -10.13
C GLY A 79 1.63 -7.45 -9.89
N LEU A 80 1.95 -6.45 -9.06
CA LEU A 80 3.33 -6.13 -8.69
C LEU A 80 4.01 -7.30 -7.96
N SER A 81 3.31 -7.96 -7.04
CA SER A 81 3.82 -9.12 -6.30
C SER A 81 4.09 -10.31 -7.24
N LEU A 82 3.17 -10.60 -8.17
CA LEU A 82 3.33 -11.67 -9.14
C LEU A 82 4.49 -11.41 -10.10
N LEU A 83 4.65 -10.17 -10.56
CA LEU A 83 5.79 -9.74 -11.38
C LEU A 83 7.11 -9.92 -10.62
N ASN A 84 7.16 -9.45 -9.38
CA ASN A 84 8.32 -9.58 -8.50
C ASN A 84 8.69 -11.05 -8.24
N LEU A 85 7.71 -11.91 -7.97
CA LEU A 85 7.90 -13.35 -7.81
C LEU A 85 8.40 -14.03 -9.09
N ARG A 86 7.91 -13.61 -10.27
CA ARG A 86 8.38 -14.11 -11.56
C ARG A 86 9.80 -13.66 -11.87
N LEU A 87 10.14 -12.40 -11.60
CA LEU A 87 11.49 -11.86 -11.73
C LEU A 87 12.46 -12.58 -10.78
N SER A 88 12.03 -12.87 -9.56
CA SER A 88 12.85 -13.57 -8.56
C SER A 88 13.02 -15.07 -8.83
N ARG A 89 12.21 -15.67 -9.71
CA ARG A 89 12.37 -17.07 -10.15
C ARG A 89 13.33 -17.22 -11.34
N VAL A 90 13.82 -16.13 -11.92
CA VAL A 90 14.88 -16.20 -12.93
C VAL A 90 16.22 -16.30 -12.19
N GLU A 91 16.81 -17.49 -12.27
CA GLU A 91 18.07 -17.96 -11.66
C GLU A 91 18.02 -18.29 -10.15
N VAL A 92 17.41 -19.45 -9.86
CA VAL A 92 18.04 -20.41 -8.94
C VAL A 92 18.86 -21.39 -9.78
#